data_AF-X0XY16-F1
#
_entry.id   AF-X0XY16-F1
#
_cell.length_a   1.000
_cell.length_b   1.000
_cell.length_c   1.000
_cell.angle_alpha   90.00
_cell.angle_beta   90.00
_cell.angle_gamma   90.00
#
_symmetry.space_group_name_H-M   'P 1'
#
loop_
_entity.id
_entity.type
_entity.pdbx_description
1 polymer ?
#
loop_
_entity_poly.entity_id
_entity_poly.type
_entity_poly.pdbx_seq_one_letter_code
_entity_poly.pdbx_strand_id
1 'polypeptide(L)'
;MKAPAFQFYVMDWTTDLDDHPLEIEGAWIRICCKLWRSEKRGELSKSVTQWSRILRVDEKKTREILDYISKEKIGDVTPCYILEIE
;
A
#
# COMPACT_ATOMS: atom_id res chain seq x y z
N MET A 1 -16.47 -15.36 -11.18
CA MET A 1 -15.95 -14.21 -10.41
C MET A 1 -14.73 -14.65 -9.64
N LYS A 2 -13.62 -13.88 -9.63
CA LYS A 2 -12.50 -14.13 -8.71
C LYS A 2 -13.01 -13.93 -7.27
N ALA A 3 -12.74 -14.89 -6.38
CA ALA A 3 -13.08 -14.77 -4.97
C ALA A 3 -12.37 -13.54 -4.35
N PRO A 4 -13.01 -12.83 -3.40
CA PRO A 4 -12.46 -11.62 -2.84
C PRO A 4 -11.05 -11.78 -2.27
N ALA A 5 -10.10 -10.96 -2.72
CA ALA A 5 -8.73 -10.99 -2.21
C ALA A 5 -8.63 -10.57 -0.74
N PHE A 6 -9.54 -9.70 -0.30
CA PHE A 6 -9.77 -9.36 1.09
C PHE A 6 -11.28 -9.17 1.35
N GLN A 7 -11.72 -9.37 2.59
CA GLN A 7 -13.04 -8.94 3.05
C GLN A 7 -12.89 -7.56 3.67
N PHE A 8 -13.77 -6.63 3.31
CA PHE A 8 -13.75 -5.27 3.86
C PHE A 8 -14.88 -5.12 4.86
N TYR A 9 -14.52 -5.02 6.14
CA TYR A 9 -15.43 -4.69 7.22
C TYR A 9 -15.13 -3.27 7.66
N VAL A 10 -16.09 -2.37 7.50
CA VAL A 10 -15.88 -0.93 7.74
C VAL A 10 -15.45 -0.67 9.18
N MET A 11 -16.06 -1.37 10.15
CA MET A 11 -15.70 -1.20 11.56
C MET A 11 -14.30 -1.72 11.87
N ASP A 12 -13.92 -2.88 11.34
CA ASP A 12 -12.57 -3.44 11.52
C ASP A 12 -11.53 -2.53 10.87
N TRP A 13 -11.81 -2.04 9.66
CA TRP A 13 -10.97 -1.08 8.95
C TRP A 13 -10.74 0.20 9.76
N THR A 14 -11.80 0.78 10.30
CA THR A 14 -11.69 2.00 11.10
C THR A 14 -10.94 1.71 12.39
N THR A 15 -11.21 0.60 13.07
CA THR A 15 -10.53 0.24 14.33
C THR A 15 -9.04 -0.02 14.13
N ASP A 16 -8.65 -0.61 13.00
CA ASP A 16 -7.25 -0.91 12.70
C ASP A 16 -6.46 0.33 12.26
N LEU A 17 -7.13 1.44 11.91
CA LEU A 17 -6.48 2.63 11.34
C LEU A 17 -6.81 3.97 12.00
N ASP A 18 -7.73 4.04 12.97
CA ASP A 18 -8.16 5.30 13.58
C ASP A 18 -7.04 6.01 14.35
N ASP A 19 -6.07 5.24 14.86
CA ASP A 19 -4.86 5.74 15.52
C ASP A 19 -3.78 6.24 14.53
N HIS A 20 -4.01 6.10 13.22
CA HIS A 20 -3.09 6.55 12.18
C HIS A 20 -3.52 7.89 11.56
N PRO A 21 -2.58 8.64 10.96
CA PRO A 21 -2.94 9.85 10.22
C PRO A 21 -3.94 9.56 9.10
N LEU A 22 -4.91 10.46 8.89
CA LEU A 22 -5.94 10.34 7.85
C LEU A 22 -5.39 10.06 6.43
N GLU A 23 -4.19 10.57 6.14
CA GLU A 23 -3.51 10.29 4.87
C GLU A 23 -3.12 8.82 4.69
N ILE A 24 -2.83 8.11 5.78
CA ILE A 24 -2.49 6.69 5.80
C ILE A 24 -3.73 5.85 5.55
N GLU A 25 -4.88 6.18 6.16
CA GLU A 25 -6.16 5.55 5.85
C GLU A 25 -6.47 5.63 4.34
N GLY A 26 -6.38 6.84 3.78
CA GLY A 26 -6.64 7.09 2.37
C GLY A 26 -5.64 6.40 1.43
N ALA A 27 -4.38 6.30 1.84
CA ALA A 27 -3.35 5.59 1.09
C ALA A 27 -3.56 4.07 1.13
N TRP A 28 -3.87 3.52 2.30
CA TRP A 28 -4.03 2.09 2.51
C TRP A 28 -5.18 1.53 1.68
N ILE A 29 -6.34 2.21 1.64
CA ILE A 29 -7.48 1.71 0.86
C ILE A 29 -7.15 1.65 -0.64
N ARG A 30 -6.37 2.61 -1.15
CA ARG A 30 -5.89 2.62 -2.54
C ARG A 30 -4.95 1.46 -2.82
N ILE A 31 -4.06 1.15 -1.88
CA ILE A 31 -3.15 0.00 -1.96
C ILE A 31 -3.97 -1.30 -1.99
N CYS A 32 -4.88 -1.52 -1.04
CA CYS A 32 -5.75 -2.71 -1.01
C CYS A 32 -6.53 -2.88 -2.31
N CYS A 33 -7.11 -1.81 -2.86
CA CYS A 33 -7.80 -1.86 -4.16
C CYS A 33 -6.87 -2.23 -5.33
N LYS A 34 -5.59 -1.87 -5.27
CA LYS A 34 -4.59 -2.27 -6.28
C LYS A 34 -4.13 -3.71 -6.11
N LEU A 35 -3.89 -4.13 -4.87
CA LEU A 35 -3.57 -5.53 -4.53
C LEU A 35 -4.70 -6.48 -4.93
N TRP A 36 -5.96 -6.05 -4.84
CA TRP A 36 -7.10 -6.83 -5.34
C TRP A 36 -6.99 -7.19 -6.83
N ARG A 37 -6.47 -6.26 -7.64
CA ARG A 37 -6.36 -6.41 -9.10
C ARG A 37 -5.01 -7.02 -9.52
N SER A 38 -4.14 -7.36 -8.56
CA SER A 38 -2.87 -8.01 -8.86
C SER A 38 -3.06 -9.41 -9.43
N GLU A 39 -2.09 -9.85 -10.24
CA GLU A 39 -2.05 -11.22 -10.73
C GLU A 39 -1.76 -12.20 -9.58
N LYS A 40 -0.77 -11.85 -8.74
CA LYS A 40 -0.43 -12.56 -7.51
C LYS A 40 -1.19 -11.95 -6.34
N ARG A 41 -2.22 -12.65 -5.86
CA ARG A 41 -3.13 -12.17 -4.80
C ARG A 41 -2.36 -11.59 -3.61
N GLY A 42 -2.68 -10.34 -3.25
CA GLY A 42 -2.12 -9.69 -2.08
C GLY A 42 -0.72 -9.09 -2.29
N GLU A 43 -0.15 -9.22 -3.48
CA GLU A 43 1.21 -8.74 -3.76
C GLU A 43 1.26 -7.87 -5.00
N LEU A 44 2.02 -6.77 -4.93
CA LEU A 44 2.24 -5.91 -6.07
C LEU A 44 3.59 -5.19 -5.96
N SER A 45 4.44 -5.40 -6.96
CA SER A 45 5.68 -4.62 -7.12
C SER A 45 5.48 -3.52 -8.16
N LYS A 46 5.85 -2.29 -7.79
CA LYS A 46 5.79 -1.09 -8.64
C LYS A 46 6.96 -0.17 -8.31
N SER A 47 7.39 0.64 -9.27
CA SER A 47 8.35 1.72 -9.00
C SER A 47 7.73 2.80 -8.11
N VAL A 48 8.56 3.62 -7.47
CA VAL A 48 8.08 4.74 -6.64
C VAL A 48 7.23 5.72 -7.48
N THR A 49 7.62 5.99 -8.73
CA THR A 49 6.83 6.81 -9.66
C THR A 49 5.46 6.20 -9.99
N GLN A 50 5.35 4.88 -10.03
CA GLN A 50 4.06 4.21 -10.23
C GLN A 50 3.21 4.27 -8.96
N TRP A 51 3.82 4.09 -7.79
CA TRP A 51 3.14 4.24 -6.50
C TRP A 51 2.65 5.67 -6.27
N SER A 52 3.43 6.68 -6.63
CA SER A 52 3.05 8.09 -6.50
C SER A 52 1.79 8.43 -7.30
N ARG A 53 1.67 7.88 -8.52
CA ARG A 53 0.45 7.97 -9.33
C ARG A 53 -0.75 7.25 -8.72
N ILE A 54 -0.53 6.10 -8.07
CA ILE A 54 -1.59 5.32 -7.40
C ILE A 54 -2.12 6.08 -6.18
N LEU A 55 -1.20 6.58 -5.36
CA LEU A 55 -1.48 7.30 -4.11
C LEU A 55 -1.89 8.75 -4.36
N ARG A 56 -1.63 9.29 -5.55
CA ARG A 56 -1.92 10.67 -5.97
C ARG A 56 -1.18 11.72 -5.14
N VAL A 57 0.08 11.44 -4.83
CA VAL A 57 1.00 12.33 -4.12
C VAL A 57 2.34 12.33 -4.84
N ASP A 58 3.26 13.22 -4.48
CA ASP A 58 4.61 13.20 -5.05
C ASP A 58 5.45 11.99 -4.55
N GLU A 59 6.62 11.77 -5.15
CA GLU A 59 7.48 10.63 -4.80
C GLU A 59 8.05 10.72 -3.38
N LYS A 60 8.29 11.93 -2.86
CA LYS A 60 8.79 12.11 -1.49
C LYS A 60 7.73 11.63 -0.50
N LYS A 61 6.50 12.12 -0.65
CA LYS A 61 5.36 11.74 0.17
C LYS A 61 5.00 10.27 0.01
N THR A 62 5.15 9.73 -1.21
CA THR A 62 4.98 8.29 -1.47
C THR A 62 5.94 7.46 -0.61
N ARG A 63 7.22 7.84 -0.53
CA ARG A 63 8.20 7.14 0.30
C ARG A 63 7.86 7.25 1.78
N GLU A 64 7.47 8.43 2.25
CA GLU A 64 7.04 8.65 3.63
C GLU A 64 5.84 7.75 4.00
N ILE A 65 4.82 7.67 3.14
CA ILE A 65 3.65 6.81 3.35
C ILE A 65 4.05 5.33 3.38
N LEU A 66 4.83 4.87 2.40
CA LEU A 66 5.24 3.46 2.33
C LEU A 66 6.14 3.05 3.50
N ASP A 67 7.02 3.94 3.95
CA ASP A 67 7.85 3.76 5.14
C ASP A 67 7.00 3.71 6.42
N TYR A 68 5.99 4.59 6.54
CA TYR A 68 5.05 4.56 7.66
C TYR A 68 4.27 3.24 7.72
N ILE A 69 3.68 2.81 6.60
CA ILE A 69 2.95 1.53 6.50
C ILE A 69 3.82 0.35 6.92
N SER A 70 5.10 0.36 6.54
CA SER A 70 6.07 -0.65 6.93
C SER A 70 6.37 -0.63 8.44
N LYS A 71 6.65 0.56 8.99
CA LYS A 71 7.03 0.75 10.40
C LYS A 71 5.89 0.39 11.36
N GLU A 72 4.68 0.82 11.04
CA GLU A 72 3.47 0.54 11.83
C GLU A 72 2.88 -0.85 11.56
N LYS A 73 3.51 -1.64 10.68
CA LYS A 73 3.09 -3.01 10.35
C LYS A 73 1.65 -3.11 9.79
N ILE A 74 1.18 -2.05 9.15
CA ILE A 74 -0.10 -2.02 8.43
C ILE A 74 -0.02 -2.92 7.18
N GLY A 75 1.15 -3.00 6.55
CA GLY A 75 1.40 -3.87 5.40
C GLY A 75 2.88 -4.20 5.23
N ASP A 76 3.16 -5.32 4.57
CA ASP A 76 4.53 -5.73 4.24
C ASP A 76 5.03 -4.96 3.00
N VAL A 77 6.03 -4.11 3.21
CA VAL A 77 6.64 -3.28 2.18
C VAL A 77 8.13 -3.61 2.11
N THR A 78 8.52 -4.25 1.01
CA THR A 78 9.93 -4.55 0.73
C THR A 78 10.48 -3.61 -0.35
N PRO A 79 11.52 -2.80 -0.05
CA PRO A 79 12.22 -2.03 -1.07
C PRO A 79 12.95 -2.98 -2.03
N CYS A 80 12.74 -2.79 -3.34
CA CYS A 80 13.54 -3.45 -4.35
C CYS A 80 14.69 -2.53 -4.75
N TYR A 81 15.88 -2.81 -4.25
CA TYR A 81 17.10 -2.21 -4.77
C TYR A 81 17.55 -3.07 -5.94
N ILE A 82 17.45 -2.53 -7.17
CA ILE A 82 18.17 -3.12 -8.29
C ILE A 82 19.65 -2.89 -7.98
N LEU A 83 20.36 -3.93 -7.55
CA LEU A 83 21.82 -3.90 -7.55
C LEU A 83 22.22 -3.82 -9.03
N GLU A 84 22.70 -2.66 -9.47
CA GLU A 84 23.47 -2.58 -10.71
C GLU A 84 24.73 -3.41 -10.48
N ILE A 85 24.72 -4.63 -11.00
CA ILE A 85 25.92 -5.46 -11.11
C ILE A 85 26.68 -4.86 -12.30
N GLU A 86 27.73 -4.10 -12.02
CA GLU A 86 28.82 -3.82 -12.98
C GLU A 86 29.67 -5.08 -13.21
#